data_AF-A0A3D1L2Z0-F1
#
_entry.id   AF-A0A3D1L2Z0-F1
#
_cell.length_a   1.000
_cell.length_b   1.000
_cell.length_c   1.000
_cell.angle_alpha   90.00
_cell.angle_beta   90.00
_cell.angle_gamma   90.00
#
_symmetry.space_group_name_H-M   'P 1'
#
loop_
_entity.id
_entity.type
_entity.pdbx_description
1 polymer ?
#
loop_
_entity_poly.entity_id
_entity_poly.type
_entity_poly.pdbx_seq_one_letter_code
_entity_poly.pdbx_strand_id
1 'polypeptide(L)'
;MKKITRISPFVLAIFSVLLIAGYGCKDDFFNETSGDRITPDQHYQSLIDANVSLQGALAPLQDAMPKIIMYDGLRSDMMEITPNANSYLRDLNYQILSKGNPLTDPSDLYKVIINVNEVLANIDVIEERDRT
;
A
#
# COMPACT_ATOMS: atom_id res chain seq x y z
N MET A 1 23.21 -62.08 14.49
CA MET A 1 21.91 -61.98 13.78
C MET A 1 21.00 -61.04 14.56
N LYS A 2 20.80 -59.80 14.10
CA LYS A 2 19.90 -58.82 14.73
C LYS A 2 18.49 -59.03 14.15
N LYS A 3 17.52 -59.44 14.98
CA LYS A 3 16.12 -59.61 14.57
C LYS A 3 15.55 -58.24 14.17
N ILE A 4 15.29 -58.03 12.89
CA ILE A 4 14.56 -56.85 12.40
C ILE A 4 13.09 -57.10 12.74
N THR A 5 12.61 -56.48 13.80
CA THR A 5 11.20 -56.50 14.19
C THR A 5 10.37 -55.75 13.14
N ARG A 6 9.50 -56.46 12.41
CA ARG A 6 8.54 -55.85 11.47
C ARG A 6 7.52 -55.03 12.25
N ILE A 7 7.69 -53.71 12.23
CA ILE A 7 6.75 -52.77 12.85
C ILE A 7 5.46 -52.77 12.00
N SER A 8 4.31 -52.89 12.66
CA SER A 8 3.00 -52.92 11.99
C SER A 8 2.71 -51.58 11.31
N PRO A 9 2.17 -51.57 10.07
CA PRO A 9 1.87 -50.33 9.34
C PRO A 9 0.88 -49.44 10.10
N PHE A 10 0.03 -50.01 10.95
CA PHE A 10 -0.92 -49.27 11.78
C PHE A 10 -0.23 -48.43 12.87
N VAL A 11 0.83 -48.95 13.48
CA VAL A 11 1.61 -48.22 14.50
C VAL A 11 2.38 -47.07 13.84
N LEU A 12 2.88 -47.29 12.62
CA LEU A 12 3.56 -46.28 11.81
C LEU A 12 2.60 -45.15 11.40
N ALA A 13 1.36 -45.48 11.04
CA ALA A 13 0.32 -44.50 10.71
C ALA A 13 -0.11 -43.66 11.94
N ILE A 14 -0.23 -44.28 13.11
CA ILE A 14 -0.53 -43.55 14.35
C ILE A 14 0.61 -42.60 14.70
N PHE A 15 1.86 -43.05 14.59
CA PHE A 15 3.03 -42.22 14.87
C PHE A 15 3.15 -41.05 13.88
N SER A 16 2.81 -41.26 12.61
CA SER A 16 2.79 -40.18 11.61
C SER A 16 1.70 -39.14 11.88
N VAL A 17 0.51 -39.57 12.30
CA VAL A 17 -0.58 -38.65 12.67
C VAL A 17 -0.20 -37.85 13.93
N LEU A 18 0.46 -38.49 14.90
CA LEU A 18 0.90 -37.83 16.13
C LEU A 18 1.99 -36.78 15.87
N LEU A 19 2.91 -37.07 14.94
CA LEU A 19 3.92 -36.11 14.48
C LEU A 19 3.28 -34.92 13.77
N ILE A 20 2.30 -35.13 12.89
CA ILE A 20 1.60 -34.04 12.20
C ILE A 20 0.83 -33.15 13.19
N ALA A 21 0.21 -33.74 14.21
CA ALA A 21 -0.51 -32.99 15.24
C ALA A 21 0.42 -32.19 16.18
N GLY A 22 1.66 -32.63 16.40
CA GLY A 22 2.61 -31.99 17.32
C GLY A 22 3.34 -30.76 16.78
N TYR A 23 3.43 -30.59 15.45
CA TYR A 23 4.14 -29.46 14.82
C TYR A 23 3.23 -28.30 14.38
N GLY A 24 1.92 -28.41 14.59
CA GLY A 24 0.93 -27.55 13.92
C GLY A 24 0.52 -26.25 14.61
N CYS A 25 0.96 -25.96 15.83
CA CYS A 25 0.52 -24.75 16.54
C CYS A 25 1.70 -24.01 17.17
N LYS A 26 2.20 -22.98 16.47
CA LYS A 26 2.86 -21.87 17.14
C LYS A 26 1.77 -20.95 17.67
N ASP A 27 1.90 -20.49 18.91
CA ASP A 27 0.91 -19.61 19.56
C ASP A 27 0.63 -18.31 18.78
N ASP A 28 1.57 -17.91 17.91
CA ASP A 28 1.48 -16.71 17.08
C ASP A 28 0.77 -16.92 15.72
N PHE A 29 0.29 -18.13 15.39
CA PHE A 29 -0.42 -18.38 14.12
C PHE A 29 -1.68 -17.52 13.95
N PHE A 30 -2.35 -17.18 15.06
CA PHE A 30 -3.51 -16.29 15.06
C PHE A 30 -3.18 -14.86 15.49
N ASN A 31 -1.95 -14.61 15.95
CA ASN A 31 -1.46 -13.30 16.40
C ASN A 31 -0.38 -12.75 15.45
N GLU A 32 -0.55 -12.97 14.14
CA GLU A 32 0.34 -12.37 13.16
C GLU A 32 0.05 -10.87 13.08
N THR A 33 0.94 -10.06 13.67
CA THR A 33 0.95 -8.61 13.46
C THR A 33 1.08 -8.35 11.97
N SER A 34 0.17 -7.58 11.38
CA SER A 34 0.19 -7.24 9.95
C SER A 34 1.60 -6.79 9.55
N GLY A 35 2.32 -7.61 8.78
CA GLY A 35 3.79 -7.55 8.67
C GLY A 35 4.35 -6.21 8.20
N ASP A 36 5.63 -5.92 8.50
CA ASP A 36 6.48 -4.77 8.10
C ASP A 36 5.80 -3.39 7.96
N ARG A 37 4.64 -3.16 8.58
CA ARG A 37 3.97 -1.86 8.61
C ARG A 37 4.57 -1.06 9.75
N ILE A 38 5.17 0.07 9.41
CA ILE A 38 5.66 1.03 10.39
C ILE A 38 4.46 1.61 11.13
N THR A 39 4.43 1.43 12.45
CA THR A 39 3.39 1.99 13.32
C THR A 39 3.79 3.38 13.83
N PRO A 40 2.85 4.24 14.27
CA PRO A 40 3.18 5.58 14.77
C PRO A 40 4.13 5.62 15.96
N ASP A 41 4.19 4.54 16.76
CA ASP A 41 5.16 4.37 17.85
C ASP A 41 6.58 4.05 17.34
N GLN A 42 6.70 3.48 16.14
CA GLN A 42 7.97 3.17 15.47
C GLN A 42 8.43 4.28 14.52
N HIS A 43 7.55 5.22 14.20
CA HIS A 43 7.81 6.37 13.32
C HIS A 43 7.77 7.69 14.09
N TYR A 44 8.11 8.79 13.42
CA TYR A 44 8.02 10.15 14.00
C TYR A 44 8.85 10.33 15.28
N GLN A 45 10.06 9.77 15.31
CA GLN A 45 10.97 9.87 16.46
C GLN A 45 12.10 10.87 16.22
N SER A 46 12.50 11.03 14.95
CA SER A 46 13.69 11.80 14.58
C SER A 46 13.47 12.72 13.38
N LEU A 47 14.41 13.65 13.17
CA LEU A 47 14.45 14.48 11.97
C LEU A 47 14.51 13.65 10.66
N ILE A 48 15.13 12.47 10.71
CA ILE A 48 15.17 11.56 9.56
C ILE A 48 13.76 11.08 9.22
N ASP A 49 12.96 10.71 10.23
CA ASP A 49 11.59 10.27 10.04
C ASP A 49 10.72 11.39 9.47
N ALA A 50 10.91 12.64 9.92
CA ALA A 50 10.22 13.80 9.35
C ALA A 50 10.53 13.96 7.85
N ASN A 51 11.80 13.84 7.46
CA ASN A 51 12.21 13.97 6.06
C ASN A 51 11.65 12.84 5.18
N VAL A 52 11.70 11.60 5.66
CA VAL A 52 11.12 10.44 4.95
C VAL A 52 9.60 10.59 4.83
N SER A 53 8.94 11.06 5.91
CA SER A 53 7.49 11.31 5.91
C SER A 53 7.08 12.36 4.88
N LEU A 54 7.82 13.47 4.79
CA LEU A 54 7.55 14.51 3.82
C LEU A 54 7.67 14.00 2.38
N GLN A 55 8.73 13.23 2.09
CA GLN A 55 8.92 12.62 0.77
C GLN A 55 7.81 11.61 0.45
N GLY A 56 7.45 10.76 1.41
CA GLY A 56 6.36 9.80 1.29
C GLY A 56 5.00 10.46 1.11
N ALA A 57 4.75 11.60 1.77
CA ALA A 57 3.51 12.34 1.64
C ALA A 57 3.32 12.94 0.23
N LEU A 58 4.41 13.31 -0.42
CA LEU A 58 4.40 13.83 -1.79
C LEU A 58 4.43 12.73 -2.86
N ALA A 59 4.81 11.49 -2.51
CA ALA A 59 4.91 10.40 -3.47
C ALA A 59 3.66 10.16 -4.34
N PRO A 60 2.41 10.24 -3.82
CA PRO A 60 1.20 10.06 -4.62
C PRO A 60 0.96 11.16 -5.67
N LEU A 61 1.69 12.29 -5.62
CA LEU A 61 1.63 13.28 -6.70
C LEU A 61 2.06 12.70 -8.04
N GLN A 62 2.91 11.65 -8.04
CA GLN A 62 3.31 10.96 -9.26
C GLN A 62 2.11 10.33 -10.01
N ASP A 63 1.07 9.92 -9.28
CA ASP A 63 -0.15 9.37 -9.87
C ASP A 63 -1.15 10.48 -10.25
N ALA A 64 -1.20 11.57 -9.47
CA ALA A 64 -2.13 12.68 -9.69
C ALA A 64 -1.70 13.59 -10.87
N MET A 65 -0.41 13.93 -10.95
CA MET A 65 0.09 14.93 -11.91
C MET A 65 -0.18 14.58 -13.38
N PRO A 66 0.04 13.34 -13.86
CA PRO A 66 -0.27 13.00 -15.25
C PRO A 66 -1.75 13.20 -15.59
N LYS A 67 -2.65 12.94 -14.65
CA LYS A 67 -4.09 13.12 -14.84
C LYS A 67 -4.44 14.60 -14.97
N ILE A 68 -3.85 15.44 -14.11
CA ILE A 68 -4.04 16.89 -14.15
C ILE A 68 -3.52 17.48 -15.46
N ILE A 69 -2.31 17.10 -15.89
CA ILE A 69 -1.72 17.58 -17.14
C ILE A 69 -2.59 17.18 -18.33
N MET A 70 -3.07 15.93 -18.37
CA MET A 70 -3.94 15.47 -19.46
C MET A 70 -5.30 16.17 -19.44
N TYR A 71 -5.88 16.37 -18.26
CA TYR A 71 -7.16 17.05 -18.09
C TYR A 71 -7.06 18.53 -18.52
N ASP A 72 -6.05 19.25 -18.05
CA ASP A 72 -5.80 20.65 -18.41
C ASP A 72 -5.49 20.80 -19.90
N GLY A 73 -4.60 19.95 -20.43
CA GLY A 73 -4.20 19.99 -21.84
C GLY A 73 -5.35 19.71 -22.80
N LEU A 74 -6.18 18.70 -22.51
CA LEU A 74 -7.33 18.36 -23.38
C LEU A 74 -8.49 19.34 -23.25
N ARG A 75 -8.68 19.96 -22.08
CA ARG A 75 -9.73 20.96 -21.91
C ARG A 75 -9.34 22.36 -22.39
N SER A 76 -8.05 22.60 -22.58
CA SER A 76 -7.51 23.78 -23.26
C SER A 76 -7.29 23.51 -24.75
N ASP A 77 -6.60 24.41 -25.42
CA ASP A 77 -6.12 24.30 -26.80
C ASP A 77 -4.67 23.77 -26.88
N MET A 78 -4.13 23.24 -25.77
CA MET A 78 -2.74 22.75 -25.72
C MET A 78 -2.56 21.32 -26.24
N MET A 79 -3.62 20.50 -26.23
CA MET A 79 -3.57 19.11 -26.72
C MET A 79 -4.81 18.77 -27.56
N GLU A 80 -4.59 17.92 -28.57
CA GLU A 80 -5.65 17.39 -29.44
C GLU A 80 -5.69 15.86 -29.31
N ILE A 81 -6.88 15.28 -29.43
CA ILE A 81 -7.04 13.83 -29.44
C ILE A 81 -6.53 13.20 -30.74
N THR A 82 -6.05 11.96 -30.67
CA THR A 82 -5.78 11.17 -31.87
C THR A 82 -7.05 10.45 -32.35
N PRO A 83 -7.12 9.99 -33.61
CA PRO A 83 -8.23 9.19 -34.10
C PRO A 83 -8.51 7.93 -33.28
N ASN A 84 -7.52 7.40 -32.55
CA ASN A 84 -7.61 6.19 -31.74
C ASN A 84 -7.80 6.46 -30.22
N ALA A 85 -8.04 7.71 -29.82
CA ALA A 85 -8.26 8.05 -28.41
C ALA A 85 -9.44 7.26 -27.80
N ASN A 86 -9.36 6.91 -26.52
CA ASN A 86 -10.50 6.29 -25.84
C ASN A 86 -11.65 7.31 -25.65
N SER A 87 -12.86 6.83 -25.32
CA SER A 87 -14.04 7.70 -25.15
C SER A 87 -13.84 8.78 -24.10
N TYR A 88 -13.22 8.47 -22.96
CA TYR A 88 -12.98 9.45 -21.89
C TYR A 88 -12.10 10.63 -22.31
N LEU A 89 -11.08 10.39 -23.15
CA LEU A 89 -10.24 11.46 -23.69
C LEU A 89 -11.00 12.33 -24.70
N ARG A 90 -11.84 11.72 -25.54
CA ARG A 90 -12.69 12.46 -26.49
C ARG A 90 -13.70 13.32 -25.75
N ASP A 91 -14.35 12.77 -24.73
CA ASP A 91 -15.32 13.49 -23.92
C ASP A 91 -14.67 14.72 -23.27
N LEU A 92 -13.47 14.58 -22.69
CA LEU A 92 -12.73 15.71 -22.13
C LEU A 92 -12.42 16.79 -23.17
N ASN A 93 -11.89 16.39 -24.33
CA ASN A 93 -11.56 17.33 -25.41
C ASN A 93 -12.79 18.07 -25.95
N TYR A 94 -13.93 17.37 -26.05
CA TYR A 94 -15.21 17.97 -26.43
C TYR A 94 -15.95 18.66 -25.27
N GLN A 95 -15.31 18.86 -24.11
CA GLN A 95 -15.87 19.54 -22.94
C GLN A 95 -17.12 18.84 -22.36
N ILE A 96 -17.21 17.52 -22.51
CA ILE A 96 -18.29 16.68 -21.99
C ILE A 96 -17.87 16.06 -20.65
N LEU A 97 -18.70 16.24 -19.63
CA LEU A 97 -18.48 15.66 -18.30
C LEU A 97 -19.07 14.25 -18.21
N SER A 98 -18.22 13.25 -18.42
CA SER A 98 -18.59 11.84 -18.33
C SER A 98 -18.42 11.29 -16.92
N LYS A 99 -19.44 10.58 -16.41
CA LYS A 99 -19.37 9.90 -15.12
C LYS A 99 -18.31 8.79 -15.15
N GLY A 100 -17.51 8.70 -14.09
CA GLY A 100 -16.51 7.64 -13.94
C GLY A 100 -15.26 7.83 -14.80
N ASN A 101 -15.03 9.02 -15.37
CA ASN A 101 -13.79 9.30 -16.08
C ASN A 101 -12.60 9.32 -15.09
N PRO A 102 -11.62 8.40 -15.23
CA PRO A 102 -10.50 8.29 -14.29
C PRO A 102 -9.62 9.52 -14.20
N LEU A 103 -9.62 10.39 -15.22
CA LEU A 103 -8.85 11.64 -15.26
C LEU A 103 -9.52 12.76 -14.44
N THR A 104 -10.80 12.59 -14.10
CA THR A 104 -11.56 13.54 -13.26
C THR A 104 -11.71 13.06 -11.82
N ASP A 105 -11.17 11.87 -11.49
CA ASP A 105 -11.22 11.32 -10.15
C ASP A 105 -10.26 12.07 -9.21
N PRO A 106 -10.76 12.75 -8.16
CA PRO A 106 -9.92 13.51 -7.25
C PRO A 106 -9.20 12.63 -6.21
N SER A 107 -9.44 11.31 -6.20
CA SER A 107 -8.95 10.41 -5.14
C SER A 107 -7.45 10.50 -4.92
N ASP A 108 -6.65 10.62 -5.99
CA ASP A 108 -5.18 10.69 -5.84
C ASP A 108 -4.71 12.01 -5.23
N LEU A 109 -5.41 13.11 -5.49
CA LEU A 109 -5.15 14.38 -4.80
C LEU A 109 -5.51 14.31 -3.32
N TYR A 110 -6.63 13.66 -2.98
CA TYR A 110 -7.00 13.48 -1.58
C TYR A 110 -6.01 12.59 -0.81
N LYS A 111 -5.40 11.59 -1.46
CA LYS A 111 -4.31 10.81 -0.84
C LYS A 111 -3.13 11.72 -0.45
N VAL A 112 -2.74 12.65 -1.31
CA VAL A 112 -1.68 13.62 -0.99
C VAL A 112 -2.08 14.48 0.20
N ILE A 113 -3.30 15.05 0.18
CA ILE A 113 -3.80 15.91 1.28
C ILE A 113 -3.81 15.16 2.60
N ILE A 114 -4.34 13.92 2.62
CA ILE A 114 -4.41 13.09 3.83
C ILE A 114 -3.00 12.81 4.35
N ASN A 115 -2.07 12.42 3.47
CA ASN A 115 -0.71 12.13 3.89
C ASN A 115 0.01 13.37 4.43
N VAL A 116 -0.16 14.53 3.79
CA VAL A 116 0.42 15.79 4.27
C VAL A 116 -0.16 16.18 5.63
N ASN A 117 -1.48 16.04 5.82
CA ASN A 117 -2.12 16.32 7.09
C ASN A 117 -1.59 15.41 8.21
N GLU A 118 -1.34 14.14 7.93
CA GLU A 118 -0.73 13.20 8.87
C GLU A 118 0.67 13.68 9.31
N VAL A 119 1.51 14.13 8.38
CA VAL A 119 2.84 14.66 8.70
C VAL A 119 2.74 15.94 9.53
N LEU A 120 1.87 16.87 9.13
CA LEU A 120 1.66 18.12 9.86
C LEU A 120 1.15 17.89 11.28
N ALA A 121 0.30 16.89 11.50
CA ALA A 121 -0.21 16.54 12.82
C ALA A 121 0.88 15.99 13.77
N ASN A 122 1.98 15.47 13.23
CA ASN A 122 3.04 14.84 14.03
C ASN A 122 4.35 15.64 14.05
N ILE A 123 4.45 16.77 13.33
CA ILE A 123 5.73 17.47 13.16
C ILE A 123 6.27 18.06 14.47
N ASP A 124 5.39 18.62 15.31
CA ASP A 124 5.76 19.17 16.62
C ASP A 124 6.22 18.06 17.58
N VAL A 125 5.59 16.88 17.49
CA VAL A 125 5.94 15.71 18.30
C VAL A 125 7.35 15.20 17.94
N ILE A 126 7.69 15.22 16.65
CA ILE A 126 9.04 14.87 16.20
C ILE A 126 10.05 15.87 16.76
N GLU A 127 9.76 17.16 16.70
CA GLU A 127 10.66 18.20 17.22
C GLU A 127 10.93 18.03 18.72
N GLU A 128 9.89 17.72 19.51
CA GLU A 128 10.05 17.46 20.94
C GLU A 128 10.94 16.24 21.22
N ARG A 129 10.77 15.16 20.46
CA ARG A 129 11.49 13.88 20.66
C ARG A 129 12.93 13.92 20.16
N ASP A 130 13.19 14.59 19.04
CA ASP A 130 14.54 14.68 18.45
C ASP A 130 15.50 15.52 19.32
N ARG A 131 14.96 16.41 20.16
CA ARG A 131 15.73 17.26 21.09
C ARG A 131 16.17 16.55 22.37
N THR A 132 15.55 15.42 22.72
CA THR A 132 15.85 14.63 23.94
C THR A 132 16.86 13.52 23.68
#